data_AF-A0A5C8V4P8-F1
#
_entry.id   AF-A0A5C8V4P8-F1
#
_cell.length_a   1.000
_cell.length_b   1.000
_cell.length_c   1.000
_cell.angle_alpha   90.00
_cell.angle_beta   90.00
_cell.angle_gamma   90.00
#
_symmetry.space_group_name_H-M   'P 1'
#
loop_
_entity.id
_entity.type
_entity.pdbx_description
1 polymer ?
#
loop_
_entity_poly.entity_id
_entity_poly.type
_entity_poly.pdbx_seq_one_letter_code
_entity_poly.pdbx_strand_id
1 'polypeptide(L)'
;MDANLRKRHKYSWLLLAIILPILLILIIKDLNFNQPENISYETNGSSSNNMVDANLTKSDGAYILELNVKYPLKSASSVIYALNMKGEKGTKLGQIKGIGSYTFPSEKEIQGIIIQDVLKNEEILKMEF
;
A
#
# COMPACT_ATOMS: atom_id res chain seq x y z
N MET A 1 4.63 42.97 32.23
CA MET A 1 4.60 42.04 31.07
C MET A 1 5.84 42.30 30.22
N ASP A 2 6.91 41.54 30.46
CA ASP A 2 8.27 41.89 30.05
C ASP A 2 8.44 42.10 28.54
N ALA A 3 8.97 43.26 28.17
CA ALA A 3 9.26 43.63 26.79
C ALA A 3 10.20 42.63 26.10
N ASN A 4 11.07 41.97 26.88
CA ASN A 4 11.96 40.92 26.40
C ASN A 4 11.21 39.64 25.98
N LEU A 5 10.12 39.29 26.69
CA LEU A 5 9.28 38.15 26.33
C LEU A 5 8.60 38.40 24.98
N ARG A 6 8.12 39.62 24.74
CA ARG A 6 7.45 40.03 23.51
C ARG A 6 8.39 39.99 22.29
N LYS A 7 9.64 40.42 22.47
CA LYS A 7 10.68 40.33 21.42
C LYS A 7 11.01 38.89 21.07
N ARG A 8 11.27 38.04 22.08
CA ARG A 8 11.57 36.61 21.86
C ARG A 8 10.42 35.89 21.16
N HIS A 9 9.18 36.16 21.58
CA HIS A 9 7.99 35.58 20.95
C HIS A 9 7.86 35.96 19.47
N LYS A 10 8.13 37.22 19.11
CA LYS A 10 8.14 37.68 17.72
C LYS A 10 9.17 36.94 16.87
N TYR A 11 10.39 36.72 17.40
CA TYR A 11 11.43 35.96 16.69
C TYR A 11 11.08 34.48 16.53
N SER A 12 10.48 33.84 17.54
CA SER A 12 10.00 32.46 17.42
C SER A 12 8.94 32.31 16.33
N TRP A 13 7.99 33.23 16.23
CA TRP A 13 6.97 33.22 15.17
C TRP A 13 7.56 33.43 13.78
N LEU A 14 8.52 34.35 13.65
CA LEU A 14 9.18 34.62 12.38
C LEU A 14 9.99 33.40 11.90
N LEU A 15 10.69 32.74 12.82
CA LEU A 15 11.45 31.51 12.55
C LEU A 15 10.52 30.36 12.15
N LEU A 16 9.39 30.20 12.85
CA LEU A 16 8.40 29.18 12.54
C LEU A 16 7.77 29.38 11.16
N ALA A 17 7.47 30.63 10.79
CA ALA A 17 6.91 30.98 9.49
C ALA A 17 7.83 30.62 8.31
N ILE A 18 9.14 30.56 8.53
CA ILE A 18 10.14 30.19 7.52
C ILE A 18 10.38 28.67 7.49
N ILE A 19 10.47 28.04 8.66
CA ILE A 19 10.75 26.60 8.76
C ILE A 19 9.61 25.74 8.23
N LEU A 20 8.37 26.14 8.48
CA LEU A 20 7.18 25.38 8.10
C LEU A 20 7.07 25.15 6.58
N PRO A 21 7.20 26.17 5.70
CA PRO A 21 7.18 25.94 4.24
C PRO A 21 8.38 25.14 3.75
N ILE A 22 9.57 25.29 4.35
CA ILE A 22 10.76 24.51 3.97
C ILE A 22 10.54 23.02 4.25
N LEU A 23 10.01 22.68 5.43
CA LEU A 23 9.63 21.31 5.79
C LEU A 23 8.60 20.75 4.80
N LEU A 24 7.60 21.55 4.43
CA LEU A 24 6.56 21.14 3.50
C LEU A 24 7.15 20.81 2.11
N ILE A 25 8.08 21.62 1.61
CA ILE A 25 8.79 21.36 0.35
C ILE A 25 9.67 20.10 0.45
N LEU A 26 10.37 19.91 1.57
CA LEU A 26 11.18 18.70 1.78
C LEU A 26 10.32 17.44 1.80
N ILE A 27 9.16 17.48 2.46
CA ILE A 27 8.19 16.38 2.47
C ILE A 27 7.68 16.10 1.06
N ILE A 28 7.31 17.12 0.29
CA ILE A 28 6.84 16.94 -1.10
C ILE A 28 7.93 16.37 -2.00
N LYS A 29 9.20 16.76 -1.79
CA LYS A 29 10.33 16.22 -2.58
C LYS A 29 10.65 14.77 -2.23
N ASP A 30 10.49 14.40 -0.95
CA ASP A 30 10.73 13.03 -0.46
C ASP A 30 9.54 12.10 -0.73
N LEU A 31 8.34 12.66 -0.86
CA LEU A 31 7.22 12.01 -1.51
C LEU A 31 7.58 11.84 -2.98
N ASN A 32 8.28 10.75 -3.27
CA ASN A 32 8.46 10.25 -4.61
C ASN A 32 7.07 9.84 -5.10
N PHE A 33 6.31 10.83 -5.60
CA PHE A 33 5.14 10.58 -6.42
C PHE A 33 5.69 9.91 -7.67
N ASN A 34 5.87 8.60 -7.59
CA ASN A 34 6.07 7.73 -8.74
C ASN A 34 4.81 7.92 -9.58
N GLN A 35 4.80 8.98 -10.39
CA GLN A 35 4.07 8.99 -11.63
C GLN A 35 4.51 7.71 -12.29
N PRO A 36 3.60 6.76 -12.58
CA PRO A 36 4.00 5.48 -13.12
C PRO A 36 4.77 5.79 -14.40
N GLU A 37 6.09 5.71 -14.33
CA GLU A 37 6.89 5.54 -15.52
C GLU A 37 6.21 4.37 -16.24
N ASN A 38 6.05 4.51 -17.55
CA ASN A 38 5.79 3.38 -18.43
C ASN A 38 7.02 2.45 -18.39
N ILE A 39 7.36 1.93 -17.20
CA ILE A 39 8.06 0.68 -17.07
C ILE A 39 7.04 -0.29 -17.67
N SER A 40 7.41 -0.86 -18.81
CA SER A 40 6.71 -1.97 -19.41
C SER A 40 6.80 -3.15 -18.45
N TYR A 41 6.02 -3.11 -17.37
CA TYR A 41 5.74 -4.27 -16.56
C TYR A 41 4.99 -5.22 -17.48
N GLU A 42 5.56 -6.38 -17.75
CA GLU A 42 4.77 -7.47 -18.29
C GLU A 42 3.76 -7.83 -17.20
N THR A 43 2.52 -7.35 -17.39
CA THR A 43 1.38 -7.78 -16.58
C THR A 43 1.15 -9.24 -16.89
N ASN A 44 1.62 -10.10 -15.99
CA ASN A 44 1.45 -11.55 -16.12
C ASN A 44 0.03 -11.98 -15.78
N GLY A 45 -0.71 -11.16 -15.05
CA GLY A 45 -2.12 -11.39 -14.76
C GLY A 45 -2.77 -10.19 -14.09
N SER A 46 -4.04 -9.97 -14.38
CA SER A 46 -4.86 -8.94 -13.75
C SER A 46 -6.23 -9.53 -13.45
N SER A 47 -6.65 -9.39 -12.20
CA SER A 47 -7.93 -9.89 -11.73
C SER A 47 -8.62 -8.78 -10.96
N SER A 48 -9.79 -8.35 -11.45
CA SER A 48 -10.54 -7.25 -10.86
C SER A 48 -11.91 -7.74 -10.41
N ASN A 49 -12.28 -7.35 -9.20
CA ASN A 49 -13.62 -7.49 -8.65
C ASN A 49 -14.08 -6.11 -8.16
N ASN A 50 -15.40 -5.93 -8.00
CA ASN A 50 -16.00 -4.69 -7.50
C ASN A 50 -15.38 -4.19 -6.19
N MET A 51 -14.83 -5.08 -5.35
CA MET A 51 -14.19 -4.71 -4.08
C MET A 51 -12.67 -4.50 -4.17
N VAL A 52 -11.98 -5.20 -5.07
CA VAL A 52 -10.51 -5.29 -5.08
C VAL A 52 -10.00 -5.46 -6.51
N ASP A 53 -9.00 -4.67 -6.89
CA ASP A 53 -8.20 -4.91 -8.09
C ASP A 53 -6.88 -5.53 -7.70
N ALA A 54 -6.49 -6.61 -8.37
CA ALA A 54 -5.21 -7.27 -8.19
C ALA A 54 -4.46 -7.26 -9.52
N ASN A 55 -3.23 -6.76 -9.51
CA ASN A 55 -2.32 -6.80 -10.65
C ASN A 55 -1.05 -7.54 -10.24
N LEU A 56 -0.63 -8.48 -11.07
CA LEU A 56 0.61 -9.20 -10.91
C LEU A 56 1.60 -8.72 -11.97
N THR A 57 2.66 -8.06 -11.51
CA THR A 57 3.75 -7.62 -12.36
C THR A 57 5.00 -8.45 -12.06
N LYS A 58 5.80 -8.72 -13.07
CA LYS A 58 7.12 -9.36 -12.90
C LYS A 58 8.19 -8.33 -13.20
N SER A 59 9.14 -8.19 -12.27
CA SER A 59 10.28 -7.29 -12.40
C SER A 59 11.53 -7.99 -11.87
N ASP A 60 12.57 -8.07 -12.70
CA ASP A 60 13.89 -8.61 -12.36
C ASP A 60 13.87 -9.97 -11.62
N GLY A 61 13.03 -10.91 -12.08
CA GLY A 61 12.92 -12.26 -11.50
C GLY A 61 12.05 -12.36 -10.24
N ALA A 62 11.56 -11.25 -9.71
CA ALA A 62 10.58 -11.22 -8.62
C ALA A 62 9.16 -10.95 -9.14
N TYR A 63 8.17 -11.54 -8.49
CA TYR A 63 6.76 -11.27 -8.71
C TYR A 63 6.27 -10.23 -7.70
N ILE A 64 5.64 -9.17 -8.17
CA ILE A 64 5.09 -8.11 -7.36
C ILE A 64 3.57 -8.15 -7.52
N LEU A 65 2.89 -8.44 -6.41
CA LEU A 65 1.44 -8.34 -6.35
C LEU A 65 1.06 -6.93 -5.87
N GLU A 66 0.39 -6.19 -6.72
CA GLU A 66 -0.26 -4.94 -6.37
C GLU A 66 -1.75 -5.19 -6.14
N LEU A 67 -2.24 -4.79 -4.97
CA LEU A 67 -3.63 -4.92 -4.57
C LEU A 67 -4.21 -3.54 -4.26
N ASN A 68 -5.25 -3.15 -4.98
CA ASN A 68 -6.01 -1.93 -4.70
C ASN A 68 -7.38 -2.28 -4.13
N VAL A 69 -7.55 -2.02 -2.84
CA VAL A 69 -8.80 -2.28 -2.12
C VAL A 69 -9.68 -1.04 -2.21
N LYS A 70 -10.73 -1.12 -3.03
CA LYS A 70 -11.66 0.00 -3.32
C LYS A 70 -12.68 0.22 -2.21
N TYR A 71 -13.07 -0.84 -1.51
CA TYR A 71 -14.12 -0.83 -0.49
C TYR A 71 -13.63 -1.48 0.81
N PRO A 72 -14.16 -1.07 1.97
CA PRO A 72 -13.76 -1.65 3.23
C PRO A 72 -14.13 -3.13 3.23
N LEU A 73 -13.12 -3.98 3.47
CA LEU A 73 -13.34 -5.42 3.64
C LEU A 73 -14.21 -5.63 4.88
N LYS A 74 -15.09 -6.64 4.86
CA LYS A 74 -16.01 -6.95 5.98
C LYS A 74 -15.30 -7.37 7.28
N SER A 75 -13.96 -7.37 7.29
CA SER A 75 -13.12 -7.75 8.43
C SER A 75 -12.19 -6.61 8.83
N ALA A 76 -11.97 -6.47 10.14
CA ALA A 76 -10.98 -5.56 10.72
C ALA A 76 -9.53 -6.06 10.53
N SER A 77 -9.34 -7.32 10.14
CA SER A 77 -8.02 -7.93 9.95
C SER A 77 -8.08 -8.99 8.85
N SER A 78 -7.85 -8.56 7.61
CA SER A 78 -7.82 -9.44 6.46
C SER A 78 -6.37 -9.83 6.15
N VAL A 79 -6.09 -11.12 5.96
CA VAL A 79 -4.77 -11.63 5.58
C VAL A 79 -4.83 -12.17 4.17
N ILE A 80 -3.81 -11.85 3.37
CA ILE A 80 -3.66 -12.32 2.00
C ILE A 80 -2.74 -13.53 1.98
N TYR A 81 -3.16 -14.54 1.24
CA TYR A 81 -2.37 -15.72 0.91
C TYR A 81 -2.25 -15.85 -0.60
N ALA A 82 -1.08 -16.26 -1.09
CA ALA A 82 -0.89 -16.67 -2.47
C ALA A 82 -1.48 -18.08 -2.68
N LEU A 83 -2.09 -18.30 -3.83
CA LEU A 83 -2.49 -19.64 -4.28
C LEU A 83 -1.29 -20.44 -4.78
N ASN A 84 -1.26 -21.72 -4.44
CA ASN A 84 -0.29 -22.67 -5.00
C ASN A 84 -0.76 -23.18 -6.39
N MET A 85 0.07 -23.99 -7.05
CA MET A 85 -0.24 -24.59 -8.37
C MET A 85 -1.48 -25.50 -8.37
N LYS A 86 -2.02 -25.85 -7.20
CA LYS A 86 -3.23 -26.68 -7.03
C LYS A 86 -4.47 -25.84 -6.71
N GLY A 87 -4.36 -24.51 -6.71
CA GLY A 87 -5.46 -23.61 -6.36
C GLY A 87 -5.81 -23.58 -4.87
N GLU A 88 -4.92 -24.08 -4.01
CA GLU A 88 -5.09 -24.11 -2.55
C GLU A 88 -4.33 -22.96 -1.88
N LYS A 89 -4.74 -22.64 -0.65
CA LYS A 89 -4.10 -21.65 0.21
C LYS A 89 -2.63 -21.99 0.42
N GLY A 90 -1.75 -21.16 -0.14
CA GLY A 90 -0.31 -21.28 -0.04
C GLY A 90 0.29 -20.28 0.95
N THR A 91 1.34 -19.59 0.49
CA THR A 91 2.18 -18.72 1.33
C THR A 91 1.44 -17.46 1.76
N LYS A 92 1.59 -17.07 3.03
CA LYS A 92 1.08 -15.78 3.52
C LYS A 92 1.88 -14.62 2.91
N LEU A 93 1.20 -13.71 2.22
CA LEU A 93 1.82 -12.52 1.61
C LEU A 93 1.83 -11.33 2.58
N GLY A 94 0.75 -11.13 3.33
CA GLY A 94 0.66 -9.98 4.24
C GLY A 94 -0.74 -9.75 4.80
N GLN A 95 -0.96 -8.57 5.40
CA GLN A 95 -2.21 -8.18 6.04
C GLN A 95 -2.71 -6.85 5.47
N ILE A 96 -4.01 -6.76 5.25
CA ILE A 96 -4.74 -5.57 4.83
C ILE A 96 -5.49 -5.03 6.04
N LYS A 97 -5.36 -3.73 6.30
CA LYS A 97 -6.04 -3.06 7.42
C LYS A 97 -7.26 -2.24 6.98
N GLY A 98 -7.37 -1.90 5.70
CA GLY A 98 -8.48 -1.10 5.17
C GLY A 98 -8.34 -0.78 3.69
N ILE A 99 -9.08 0.23 3.25
CA ILE A 99 -9.06 0.77 1.88
C ILE A 99 -7.66 1.32 1.57
N GLY A 100 -7.16 1.05 0.37
CA GLY A 100 -5.87 1.56 -0.09
C GLY A 100 -5.12 0.62 -1.03
N SER A 101 -3.96 1.07 -1.48
CA SER A 101 -3.04 0.30 -2.31
C SER A 101 -2.00 -0.42 -1.45
N TYR A 102 -1.79 -1.69 -1.73
CA TYR A 102 -0.85 -2.56 -1.04
C TYR A 102 0.03 -3.29 -2.05
N THR A 103 1.30 -3.46 -1.72
CA THR A 103 2.26 -4.14 -2.59
C THR A 103 2.92 -5.26 -1.82
N PHE A 104 2.93 -6.45 -2.41
CA PHE A 104 3.51 -7.65 -1.81
C PHE A 104 4.52 -8.28 -2.77
N PRO A 105 5.82 -8.18 -2.48
CA PRO A 105 6.84 -8.88 -3.25
C PRO A 105 6.82 -10.38 -2.92
N SER A 106 7.06 -11.21 -3.93
CA SER A 106 7.17 -12.66 -3.83
C SER A 106 8.25 -13.18 -4.77
N GLU A 107 9.13 -14.03 -4.25
CA GLU A 107 10.13 -14.74 -5.06
C GLU A 107 9.51 -15.88 -5.87
N LYS A 108 8.31 -16.32 -5.49
CA LYS A 108 7.57 -17.41 -6.15
C LYS A 108 6.46 -16.85 -7.01
N GLU A 109 6.19 -17.54 -8.11
CA GLU A 109 5.05 -17.27 -8.97
C GLU A 109 3.73 -17.36 -8.19
N ILE A 110 2.88 -16.36 -8.38
CA ILE A 110 1.56 -16.26 -7.74
C ILE A 110 0.52 -16.57 -8.82
N GLN A 111 -0.21 -17.67 -8.68
CA GLN A 111 -1.30 -18.01 -9.62
C GLN A 111 -2.64 -17.34 -9.27
N GLY A 112 -2.72 -16.79 -8.06
CA GLY A 112 -3.90 -16.10 -7.57
C GLY A 112 -3.76 -15.81 -6.08
N ILE A 113 -4.81 -15.24 -5.50
CA ILE A 113 -4.82 -14.79 -4.12
C ILE A 113 -6.10 -15.20 -3.39
N ILE A 114 -5.96 -15.46 -2.09
CA ILE A 114 -7.07 -15.61 -1.15
C ILE A 114 -6.94 -14.54 -0.08
N ILE A 115 -8.02 -13.80 0.15
CA ILE A 115 -8.19 -12.87 1.26
C ILE A 115 -9.07 -13.55 2.30
N GLN A 116 -8.55 -13.71 3.51
CA GLN A 116 -9.26 -14.39 4.60
C GLN A 116 -9.35 -13.50 5.85
N ASP A 117 -10.50 -13.53 6.52
CA ASP A 117 -10.64 -13.06 7.89
C ASP A 117 -10.01 -14.08 8.84
N VAL A 118 -8.90 -13.73 9.48
CA VAL A 118 -8.21 -14.63 10.43
C VAL A 118 -8.93 -14.78 11.77
N LEU A 119 -9.79 -13.83 12.13
CA LEU A 119 -10.54 -13.86 13.40
C LEU A 119 -11.78 -14.74 13.26
N LYS A 120 -12.45 -14.70 12.12
CA LYS A 120 -13.64 -15.51 11.82
C LYS A 120 -13.32 -16.79 11.06
N ASN A 121 -12.08 -16.94 10.59
CA ASN A 121 -11.63 -18.02 9.72
C ASN A 121 -12.45 -18.13 8.41
N GLU A 122 -13.05 -17.02 7.95
CA GLU A 122 -13.90 -16.97 6.78
C GLU A 122 -13.14 -16.47 5.55
N GLU A 123 -13.35 -17.11 4.40
CA GLU A 123 -12.86 -16.61 3.11
C GLU A 123 -13.70 -15.40 2.69
N ILE A 124 -13.02 -14.27 2.47
CA ILE A 124 -13.66 -13.04 2.01
C ILE A 124 -13.70 -13.03 0.48
N LEU A 125 -12.59 -13.44 -0.14
CA LEU A 125 -12.41 -13.38 -1.57
C LEU A 125 -11.33 -14.37 -2.02
N LYS A 126 -11.58 -15.06 -3.13
CA LYS A 126 -10.57 -15.82 -3.87
C LYS A 126 -10.56 -15.32 -5.31
N MET A 127 -9.38 -15.05 -5.85
CA MET A 127 -9.17 -14.61 -7.23
C MET A 127 -8.00 -15.37 -7.83
N GLU A 128 -8.13 -15.72 -9.10
CA GLU A 128 -7.09 -16.34 -9.91
C GLU A 128 -6.68 -15.34 -11.02
N PHE A 129 -5.42 -15.43 -11.45
CA PHE A 129 -4.81 -14.55 -12.45
C PHE A 129 -4.81 -15.17 -13.85
#